data_AF-A0A1C4SJ01-F1
#
_entry.id   AF-A0A1C4SJ01-F1
#
_cell.length_a   1.000
_cell.length_b   1.000
_cell.length_c   1.000
_cell.angle_alpha   90.00
_cell.angle_beta   90.00
_cell.angle_gamma   90.00
#
_symmetry.space_group_name_H-M   'P 1'
#
loop_
_entity.id
_entity.type
_entity.pdbx_description
1 polymer ?
#
loop_
_entity_poly.entity_id
_entity_poly.type
_entity_poly.pdbx_seq_one_letter_code
_entity_poly.pdbx_strand_id
1 'polypeptide(L)' 'MSAPGPDDPDRPPLPFRNCPTCGELDLRRERARADYDRSAETDANVLLRKHRREAHDR' A
#
# COMPACT_ATOMS: atom_id res chain seq x y z
N MET A 1 18.18 -9.63 15.55
CA MET A 1 17.42 -9.15 14.37
C MET A 1 15.96 -9.19 14.77
N SER A 2 15.38 -8.03 15.13
CA SER A 2 13.98 -7.96 15.56
C SER A 2 13.07 -8.36 14.41
N ALA A 3 12.11 -9.25 14.66
CA ALA A 3 11.08 -9.58 13.69
C ALA A 3 10.29 -8.31 13.34
N PRO A 4 10.05 -8.00 12.05
CA PRO A 4 9.26 -6.83 11.68
C PRO A 4 7.87 -6.95 12.29
N GLY A 5 7.44 -5.90 12.99
CA GLY A 5 6.13 -5.84 13.62
C GLY A 5 5.03 -5.83 12.56
N PRO A 6 3.77 -6.11 12.92
CA PRO A 6 2.63 -5.99 12.00
C PRO A 6 2.42 -4.56 11.45
N ASP A 7 3.04 -3.56 12.08
CA ASP A 7 3.09 -2.15 11.65
C ASP A 7 4.41 -1.77 10.97
N ASP A 8 5.12 -2.72 10.35
CA ASP A 8 6.35 -2.36 9.64
C ASP A 8 6.03 -1.45 8.45
N PRO A 9 6.68 -0.29 8.31
CA PRO A 9 6.50 0.59 7.15
C PRO A 9 6.95 -0.10 5.86
N ASP A 10 7.88 -1.07 5.95
CA ASP A 10 8.36 -1.84 4.80
C ASP A 10 7.35 -2.92 4.34
N ARG A 11 6.42 -3.33 5.22
CA ARG A 11 5.41 -4.32 4.84
C ARG A 11 4.36 -3.68 3.92
N PRO A 12 4.19 -4.16 2.67
CA PRO A 12 3.22 -3.57 1.77
C PRO A 12 1.79 -3.75 2.31
N PRO A 13 1.00 -2.67 2.42
CA PRO A 13 -0.41 -2.77 2.74
C PRO A 13 -1.14 -3.62 1.69
N LEU A 14 -2.01 -4.49 2.19
CA LEU A 14 -2.89 -5.28 1.33
C LEU A 14 -4.11 -4.45 0.91
N PRO A 15 -4.51 -4.51 -0.38
CA PRO A 15 -5.72 -3.88 -0.86
C PRO A 15 -6.96 -4.57 -0.26
N PHE A 16 -7.99 -3.78 0.06
CA PHE A 16 -9.26 -4.33 0.53
C PHE A 16 -10.02 -4.94 -0.64
N ARG A 17 -10.52 -6.17 -0.48
CA ARG A 17 -11.31 -6.84 -1.51
C ARG A 17 -12.58 -6.03 -1.78
N ASN A 18 -12.90 -5.85 -3.07
CA ASN A 18 -14.07 -5.10 -3.53
C ASN A 18 -13.99 -3.56 -3.36
N CYS A 19 -12.80 -2.99 -3.17
CA CYS A 19 -12.60 -1.55 -3.22
C CYS A 19 -11.82 -1.14 -4.49
N PRO A 20 -12.43 -0.38 -5.43
CA PRO A 20 -11.76 0.01 -6.68
C PRO A 20 -10.56 0.93 -6.43
N THR A 21 -10.64 1.82 -5.45
CA THR A 21 -9.52 2.70 -5.07
C THR A 21 -8.32 1.91 -4.54
N CYS A 22 -8.57 0.86 -3.76
CA CYS A 22 -7.51 -0.02 -3.30
C CYS A 22 -6.81 -0.72 -4.48
N GLY A 23 -7.58 -1.21 -5.46
CA GLY A 23 -7.03 -1.84 -6.66
C GLY A 23 -6.22 -0.87 -7.52
N GLU A 24 -6.65 0.38 -7.66
CA GLU A 24 -5.89 1.39 -8.41
C GLU A 24 -4.54 1.70 -7.74
N LEU A 25 -4.51 1.82 -6.41
CA LEU A 25 -3.27 2.04 -5.67
C LEU A 25 -2.32 0.83 -5.72
N ASP A 26 -2.87 -0.38 -5.74
CA ASP A 26 -2.11 -1.63 -5.93
C ASP A 26 -1.44 -1.65 -7.31
N LEU A 27 -2.20 -1.33 -8.37
CA LEU A 27 -1.69 -1.22 -9.74
C LEU A 27 -0.63 -0.12 -9.88
N ARG A 28 -0.81 1.04 -9.22
CA ARG A 28 0.21 2.11 -9.18
C ARG A 28 1.50 1.61 -8.55
N ARG A 29 1.41 0.85 -7.45
CA ARG A 29 2.57 0.24 -6.80
C ARG A 29 3.26 -0.78 -7.71
N GLU A 30 2.51 -1.63 -8.40
CA GLU A 30 3.08 -2.61 -9.34
C GLU A 30 3.81 -1.94 -10.51
N ARG A 31 3.24 -0.86 -11.06
CA ARG A 31 3.89 -0.05 -12.09
C ARG A 31 5.17 0.61 -11.58
N ALA A 32 5.13 1.22 -10.41
CA ALA A 32 6.31 1.81 -9.78
C ALA A 32 7.41 0.77 -9.54
N ARG A 33 7.04 -0.44 -9.12
CA ARG A 33 7.97 -1.58 -8.99
C ARG A 33 8.58 -1.98 -10.32
N ALA A 34 7.79 -2.05 -11.39
CA ALA A 34 8.28 -2.37 -12.73
C ALA A 34 9.24 -1.29 -13.27
N ASP A 35 9.03 -0.03 -12.90
CA ASP A 35 9.88 1.11 -13.26
C ASP A 35 11.09 1.29 -12.30
N TYR A 36 11.18 0.47 -11.24
CA TYR A 36 12.14 0.62 -10.14
C TYR A 36 12.04 1.96 -9.39
N ASP A 37 10.90 2.65 -9.49
CA ASP A 37 10.62 3.89 -8.77
C ASP A 37 10.18 3.59 -7.32
N ARG A 38 11.16 3.58 -6.42
CA ARG A 38 10.95 3.32 -4.99
C ARG A 38 10.13 4.42 -4.30
N SER A 39 10.12 5.63 -4.83
CA SER A 39 9.37 6.76 -4.28
C SER A 39 7.88 6.57 -4.52
N ALA A 40 7.49 6.32 -5.78
CA ALA A 40 6.13 6.04 -6.18
C ALA A 40 5.58 4.74 -5.56
N GLU A 41 6.43 3.72 -5.38
CA GLU A 41 6.05 2.51 -4.64
C GLU A 41 5.65 2.83 -3.19
N THR A 42 6.46 3.67 -2.53
CA THR A 42 6.22 4.08 -1.14
C THR A 42 4.99 4.98 -1.03
N ASP A 43 4.81 5.93 -1.95
CA ASP A 43 3.63 6.79 -2.01
C ASP A 43 2.34 5.98 -2.17
N ALA A 44 2.33 5.01 -3.09
CA ALA A 44 1.19 4.11 -3.27
C ALA A 44 0.86 3.31 -2.00
N ASN A 45 1.88 2.86 -1.26
CA ASN A 45 1.69 2.20 0.03
C ASN A 45 1.11 3.16 1.09
N VAL A 46 1.61 4.39 1.18
CA VAL A 46 1.10 5.39 2.13
C VAL A 46 -0.36 5.73 1.82
N LEU A 47 -0.70 5.97 0.56
CA LEU A 47 -2.07 6.23 0.10
C LEU A 47 -3.00 5.05 0.41
N LEU A 48 -2.54 3.81 0.19
CA LEU A 48 -3.36 2.62 0.46
C LEU A 48 -3.65 2.45 1.95
N ARG A 49 -2.67 2.76 2.83
CA ARG A 49 -2.90 2.77 4.29
C ARG A 49 -3.89 3.86 4.69
N LYS A 50 -3.72 5.07 4.17
CA LYS A 50 -4.60 6.22 4.46
C LYS A 50 -6.04 5.91 4.06
N HIS A 51 -6.23 5.47 2.82
CA HIS A 51 -7.55 5.08 2.31
C HIS A 51 -8.17 3.96 3.15
N ARG A 52 -7.40 2.93 3.51
CA ARG A 52 -7.92 1.84 4.35
C ARG A 52 -8.38 2.33 5.71
N ARG A 53 -7.65 3.24 6.36
CA ARG A 53 -8.08 3.86 7.62
C ARG A 53 -9.34 4.73 7.43
N GLU A 54 -9.42 5.52 6.38
CA GLU A 54 -10.54 6.44 6.18
C GLU A 54 -11.83 5.73 5.73
N ALA A 55 -11.71 4.70 4.88
CA ALA A 55 -12.85 4.05 4.23
C ALA A 55 -13.25 2.69 4.85
N HIS A 56 -12.35 2.02 5.57
CA HIS A 56 -12.57 0.63 6.02
C HIS A 56 -12.39 0.41 7.55
N ASP A 57 -12.02 1.42 8.33
CA ASP A 57 -11.78 1.31 9.78
C ASP A 57 -13.00 1.69 10.64
N ARG A 58 -14.23 1.57 10.11
CA ARG A 58 -15.47 1.89 10.85
C ARG A 58 -16.32 0.68 11.15
#